data_AF-A0A2G8JI30-F1
#
_entry.id   AF-A0A2G8JI30-F1
#
_cell.length_a   1.000
_cell.length_b   1.000
_cell.length_c   1.000
_cell.angle_alpha   90.00
_cell.angle_beta   90.00
_cell.angle_gamma   90.00
#
_symmetry.space_group_name_H-M   'P 1'
#
loop_
_entity.id
_entity.type
_entity.pdbx_description
1 polymer ?
#
loop_
_entity_poly.entity_id
_entity_poly.type
_entity_poly.pdbx_seq_one_letter_code
_entity_poly.pdbx_strand_id
1 'polypeptide(L)'
;MDDVYGSFLKSLCIGVMDGVHNDDKNFLLWINEEDHTRIISMQQGGDMKAVFERFCRGLGEVETHIKGKGKEFMWNEHLGFVLTCPSNLGTGVRCSVHAKLPKMAADARFDSICQSLRLQKRGTSGEFTESIGGVYDISNLDRLGSSEVQQVQCVIDGVTLLIQMEKKLENGESIDDMVPGGASSAEETPAAQPSESGTAPSAPAATESDPSAPAKPAEEPPAKGRNKKSSSCTLI
;
A
#
# COMPACT_ATOMS: atom_id res chain seq x y z
N MET A 1 14.88 -38.26 -8.88
CA MET A 1 14.43 -37.07 -9.64
C MET A 1 13.72 -36.11 -8.66
N ASP A 2 14.38 -35.78 -7.54
CA ASP A 2 13.70 -35.42 -6.28
C ASP A 2 14.50 -34.38 -5.47
N ASP A 3 15.14 -33.40 -6.14
CA ASP A 3 16.14 -32.52 -5.49
C ASP A 3 16.02 -31.03 -5.86
N VAL A 4 14.83 -30.59 -6.29
CA VAL A 4 14.56 -29.17 -6.64
C VAL A 4 13.56 -28.51 -5.67
N TYR A 5 12.68 -29.28 -5.02
CA TYR A 5 11.64 -28.74 -4.13
C TYR A 5 11.92 -28.91 -2.62
N GLY A 6 12.94 -29.69 -2.24
CA GLY A 6 13.25 -29.99 -0.84
C GLY A 6 13.98 -28.88 -0.06
N SER A 7 14.57 -27.90 -0.75
CA SER A 7 15.40 -26.84 -0.14
C SER A 7 14.57 -25.72 0.51
N PHE A 8 13.30 -25.55 0.11
CA PHE A 8 12.49 -24.39 0.47
C PHE A 8 11.87 -24.42 1.89
N LEU A 9 12.07 -25.51 2.65
CA LEU A 9 11.44 -25.74 3.97
C LEU A 9 12.43 -26.17 5.05
N LYS A 10 13.69 -25.73 4.98
CA LYS A 10 14.71 -25.93 6.02
C LYS A 10 15.24 -24.62 6.62
N SER A 11 14.35 -23.85 7.22
CA SER A 11 14.69 -23.00 8.36
C SER A 11 13.43 -22.71 9.20
N LEU A 12 13.12 -23.62 10.13
CA LEU A 12 12.08 -23.39 11.15
C LEU A 12 12.76 -23.18 12.51
N CYS A 13 13.29 -21.98 12.70
CA CYS A 13 13.78 -21.50 13.99
C CYS A 13 13.38 -20.01 14.15
N ILE A 14 12.35 -19.76 14.96
CA ILE A 14 12.05 -18.49 15.65
C ILE A 14 11.81 -17.26 14.74
N GLY A 15 10.54 -16.87 14.54
CA GLY A 15 10.14 -15.48 14.26
C GLY A 15 10.74 -14.82 13.01
N VAL A 16 10.57 -15.43 11.84
CA VAL A 16 11.19 -14.97 10.58
C VAL A 16 10.71 -13.58 10.17
N MET A 17 11.59 -12.57 10.28
CA MET A 17 11.40 -11.20 9.76
C MET A 17 11.76 -11.05 8.27
N ASP A 18 12.01 -12.14 7.55
CA ASP A 18 12.49 -12.13 6.17
C ASP A 18 11.37 -12.45 5.17
N GLY A 19 11.14 -11.52 4.23
CA GLY A 19 10.18 -11.71 3.14
C GLY A 19 10.70 -12.68 2.07
N VAL A 20 9.90 -13.70 1.76
CA VAL A 20 10.16 -14.64 0.65
C VAL A 20 9.76 -13.98 -0.67
N HIS A 21 10.48 -14.24 -1.76
CA HIS A 21 10.11 -13.73 -3.09
C HIS A 21 10.43 -14.75 -4.20
N ASN A 22 9.79 -14.60 -5.37
CA ASN A 22 10.19 -15.32 -6.58
C ASN A 22 11.47 -14.74 -7.21
N ASP A 23 12.08 -15.45 -8.16
CA ASP A 23 13.35 -15.04 -8.79
C ASP A 23 13.28 -13.64 -9.46
N ASP A 24 12.14 -13.34 -10.10
CA ASP A 24 11.88 -12.04 -10.75
C ASP A 24 11.64 -10.89 -9.76
N LYS A 25 11.51 -11.17 -8.46
CA LYS A 25 11.17 -10.19 -7.40
C LYS A 25 9.89 -9.40 -7.68
N ASN A 26 8.92 -10.04 -8.34
CA ASN A 26 7.63 -9.45 -8.74
C ASN A 26 6.42 -10.09 -8.02
N PHE A 27 6.68 -11.12 -7.19
CA PHE A 27 5.74 -11.73 -6.27
C PHE A 27 6.47 -12.06 -4.95
N LEU A 28 5.95 -11.60 -3.81
CA LEU A 28 6.57 -11.68 -2.49
C LEU A 28 5.57 -12.13 -1.43
N LEU A 29 6.05 -12.79 -0.38
CA LEU A 29 5.30 -13.14 0.82
C LEU A 29 6.06 -12.64 2.05
N TRP A 30 5.48 -11.74 2.81
CA TRP A 30 5.93 -11.45 4.17
C TRP A 30 5.17 -12.35 5.14
N ILE A 31 5.84 -12.87 6.16
CA ILE A 31 5.31 -13.92 7.04
C ILE A 31 5.44 -13.43 8.48
N ASN A 32 4.37 -13.53 9.28
CA ASN A 32 4.32 -13.12 10.68
C ASN A 32 4.80 -11.67 10.95
N GLU A 33 4.30 -10.72 10.15
CA GLU A 33 4.54 -9.28 10.35
C GLU A 33 3.34 -8.67 11.11
N GLU A 34 2.58 -7.73 10.53
CA GLU A 34 1.32 -7.24 11.12
C GLU A 34 0.19 -8.29 11.02
N ASP A 35 0.27 -9.15 10.01
CA ASP A 35 -0.63 -10.28 9.74
C ASP A 35 0.18 -11.58 9.54
N HIS A 36 -0.49 -12.75 9.63
CA HIS A 36 0.14 -14.06 9.43
C HIS A 36 0.91 -14.16 8.11
N THR A 37 0.34 -13.61 7.03
CA THR A 37 0.98 -13.53 5.71
C THR A 37 0.49 -12.28 4.99
N ARG A 38 1.39 -11.55 4.33
CA ARG A 38 1.06 -10.52 3.33
C ARG A 38 1.60 -10.95 1.98
N ILE A 39 0.71 -11.09 1.00
CA ILE A 39 1.04 -11.55 -0.35
C ILE A 39 1.12 -10.32 -1.24
N ILE A 40 2.24 -10.11 -1.91
CA ILE A 40 2.51 -8.89 -2.67
C ILE A 40 2.78 -9.26 -4.12
N SER A 41 2.08 -8.64 -5.05
CA SER A 41 2.39 -8.69 -6.49
C SER A 41 2.76 -7.28 -6.95
N MET A 42 3.92 -7.07 -7.56
CA MET A 42 4.35 -5.73 -7.96
C MET A 42 5.18 -5.73 -9.23
N GLN A 43 5.16 -4.64 -10.00
CA GLN A 43 6.08 -4.43 -11.12
C GLN A 43 6.27 -2.94 -11.45
N GLN A 44 7.30 -2.66 -12.26
CA GLN A 44 7.51 -1.34 -12.85
C GLN A 44 6.55 -1.12 -14.04
N GLY A 45 6.16 0.13 -14.28
CA GLY A 45 5.11 0.49 -15.23
C GLY A 45 3.71 0.48 -14.61
N GLY A 46 2.69 0.54 -15.46
CA GLY A 46 1.28 0.67 -15.06
C GLY A 46 0.37 -0.47 -15.55
N ASP A 47 0.92 -1.64 -15.89
CA ASP A 47 0.13 -2.80 -16.27
C ASP A 47 -0.43 -3.51 -15.03
N MET A 48 -1.46 -2.88 -14.46
CA MET A 48 -2.17 -3.38 -13.28
C MET A 48 -2.84 -4.73 -13.54
N LYS A 49 -3.23 -5.01 -14.79
CA LYS A 49 -3.85 -6.29 -15.16
C LYS A 49 -2.87 -7.44 -14.96
N ALA A 50 -1.64 -7.33 -15.47
CA ALA A 50 -0.62 -8.36 -15.27
C ALA A 50 -0.20 -8.52 -13.79
N VAL A 51 -0.22 -7.44 -13.00
CA VAL A 51 -0.03 -7.50 -11.54
C VAL A 51 -1.14 -8.31 -10.87
N PHE A 52 -2.40 -8.01 -11.21
CA PHE A 52 -3.58 -8.65 -10.62
C PHE A 52 -3.71 -10.13 -11.03
N GLU A 53 -3.50 -10.46 -12.30
CA GLU A 53 -3.49 -11.86 -12.78
C GLU A 53 -2.41 -12.70 -12.07
N ARG A 54 -1.22 -12.12 -11.83
CA ARG A 54 -0.15 -12.75 -11.05
C ARG A 54 -0.52 -12.91 -9.58
N PHE A 55 -1.17 -11.90 -8.98
CA PHE A 55 -1.65 -11.96 -7.60
C PHE A 55 -2.68 -13.07 -7.40
N CYS A 56 -3.76 -13.09 -8.21
CA CYS A 56 -4.83 -14.09 -8.10
C CYS A 56 -4.29 -15.51 -8.30
N ARG A 57 -3.41 -15.73 -9.29
CA ARG A 57 -2.76 -17.03 -9.49
C ARG A 57 -1.89 -17.43 -8.29
N GLY A 58 -1.06 -16.51 -7.79
CA GLY A 58 -0.19 -16.77 -6.65
C GLY A 58 -0.97 -17.07 -5.36
N LEU A 59 -2.04 -16.32 -5.09
CA LEU A 59 -2.94 -16.54 -3.96
C LEU A 59 -3.63 -17.91 -4.03
N GLY A 60 -4.18 -18.29 -5.19
CA GLY A 60 -4.82 -19.59 -5.39
C GLY A 60 -3.86 -20.78 -5.25
N GLU A 61 -2.61 -20.64 -5.70
CA GLU A 61 -1.56 -21.64 -5.46
C GLU A 61 -1.25 -21.76 -3.96
N VAL A 62 -1.05 -20.64 -3.24
CA VAL A 62 -0.82 -20.65 -1.79
C VAL A 62 -1.97 -21.30 -1.05
N GLU A 63 -3.22 -20.95 -1.37
CA GLU A 63 -4.43 -21.52 -0.78
C GLU A 63 -4.49 -23.05 -0.99
N THR A 64 -4.21 -23.51 -2.22
CA THR A 64 -4.18 -24.93 -2.57
C THR A 64 -3.13 -25.68 -1.73
N HIS A 65 -1.94 -25.11 -1.54
CA HIS A 65 -0.86 -25.72 -0.79
C HIS A 65 -1.12 -25.76 0.73
N ILE A 66 -1.82 -24.78 1.31
CA ILE A 66 -2.22 -24.85 2.74
C ILE A 66 -3.38 -25.82 2.95
N LYS A 67 -4.36 -25.87 2.02
CA LYS A 67 -5.47 -26.83 2.04
C LYS A 67 -4.97 -28.28 1.97
N GLY A 68 -3.97 -28.55 1.12
CA GLY A 68 -3.27 -29.84 1.07
C GLY A 68 -2.57 -30.25 2.38
N LYS A 69 -2.40 -29.32 3.33
CA LYS A 69 -1.85 -29.57 4.68
C LYS A 69 -2.92 -29.51 5.79
N GLY A 70 -4.21 -29.49 5.44
CA GLY A 70 -5.31 -29.38 6.40
C GLY A 70 -5.37 -28.03 7.11
N LYS A 71 -5.02 -26.94 6.40
CA LYS A 71 -5.09 -25.55 6.85
C LYS A 71 -5.84 -24.70 5.85
N GLU A 72 -6.54 -23.68 6.33
CA GLU A 72 -7.34 -22.78 5.50
C GLU A 72 -7.11 -21.34 5.95
N PHE A 73 -7.41 -20.38 5.07
CA PHE A 73 -7.45 -18.97 5.45
C PHE A 73 -8.66 -18.70 6.36
N MET A 74 -8.51 -17.75 7.28
CA MET A 74 -9.63 -17.30 8.11
C MET A 74 -10.58 -16.46 7.26
N TRP A 75 -11.77 -16.99 6.96
CA TRP A 75 -12.76 -16.34 6.11
C TRP A 75 -14.19 -16.62 6.60
N ASN A 76 -15.11 -15.66 6.44
CA ASN A 76 -16.55 -15.89 6.61
C ASN A 76 -17.37 -14.95 5.70
N GLU A 77 -18.64 -15.30 5.48
CA GLU A 77 -19.55 -14.58 4.56
C GLU A 77 -19.78 -13.11 4.95
N HIS A 78 -19.73 -12.75 6.23
CA HIS A 78 -20.01 -11.38 6.68
C HIS A 78 -18.78 -10.46 6.61
N LEU A 79 -17.61 -10.96 7.01
CA LEU A 79 -16.38 -10.17 7.13
C LEU A 79 -15.38 -10.40 5.99
N GLY A 80 -15.61 -11.35 5.09
CA GLY A 80 -14.62 -11.79 4.12
C GLY A 80 -13.42 -12.43 4.81
N PHE A 81 -12.20 -12.15 4.32
CA PHE A 81 -10.96 -12.54 4.98
C PHE A 81 -10.78 -11.79 6.30
N VAL A 82 -10.40 -12.54 7.34
CA VAL A 82 -10.17 -12.02 8.69
C VAL A 82 -8.68 -11.75 8.89
N LEU A 83 -8.34 -10.48 9.07
CA LEU A 83 -7.00 -9.96 9.32
C LEU A 83 -6.93 -9.29 10.70
N THR A 84 -5.72 -8.99 11.19
CA THR A 84 -5.50 -8.50 12.57
C THR A 84 -6.18 -7.15 12.81
N CYS A 85 -6.06 -6.22 11.86
CA CYS A 85 -6.68 -4.90 11.96
C CYS A 85 -8.10 -4.89 11.34
N PRO A 86 -9.14 -4.41 12.06
CA PRO A 86 -10.49 -4.30 11.52
C PRO A 86 -10.61 -3.48 10.22
N SER A 87 -9.68 -2.56 9.94
CA SER A 87 -9.66 -1.79 8.69
C SER A 87 -9.36 -2.64 7.46
N ASN A 88 -8.75 -3.81 7.65
CA ASN A 88 -8.27 -4.69 6.57
C ASN A 88 -9.23 -5.88 6.32
N LEU A 89 -10.40 -5.91 6.98
CA LEU A 89 -11.43 -6.92 6.72
C LEU A 89 -11.98 -6.81 5.29
N GLY A 90 -12.61 -7.89 4.82
CA GLY A 90 -13.21 -8.00 3.49
C GLY A 90 -12.27 -8.69 2.52
N THR A 91 -11.72 -7.92 1.58
CA THR A 91 -10.70 -8.41 0.64
C THR A 91 -9.31 -8.41 1.24
N GLY A 92 -9.03 -7.52 2.20
CA GLY A 92 -7.67 -7.14 2.61
C GLY A 92 -6.87 -6.35 1.55
N VAL A 93 -7.35 -6.29 0.31
CA VAL A 93 -6.58 -5.87 -0.87
C VAL A 93 -6.32 -4.36 -0.88
N ARG A 94 -5.03 -4.02 -0.98
CA ARG A 94 -4.53 -2.68 -1.31
C ARG A 94 -3.90 -2.70 -2.70
N CYS A 95 -4.68 -2.28 -3.69
CA CYS A 95 -4.21 -1.97 -5.03
C CYS A 95 -3.62 -0.56 -5.06
N SER A 96 -2.39 -0.39 -5.52
CA SER A 96 -1.75 0.94 -5.56
C SER A 96 -0.83 1.18 -6.76
N VAL A 97 -0.62 2.47 -7.06
CA VAL A 97 0.29 2.95 -8.09
C VAL A 97 1.05 4.19 -7.65
N HIS A 98 2.35 4.20 -7.93
CA HIS A 98 3.15 5.42 -7.87
C HIS A 98 2.88 6.26 -9.12
N ALA A 99 2.07 7.31 -8.96
CA ALA A 99 1.71 8.25 -10.02
C ALA A 99 2.45 9.58 -9.82
N LYS A 100 3.09 10.09 -10.88
CA LYS A 100 3.69 11.42 -10.88
C LYS A 100 2.64 12.43 -11.34
N LEU A 101 2.14 13.24 -10.42
CA LEU A 101 1.03 14.17 -10.60
C LEU A 101 1.35 15.58 -10.02
N PRO A 102 2.46 16.23 -10.41
CA PRO A 102 2.89 17.50 -9.83
C PRO A 102 1.95 18.68 -10.05
N LYS A 103 1.08 18.66 -11.06
CA LYS A 103 0.06 19.70 -11.27
C LYS A 103 -1.16 19.48 -10.39
N MET A 104 -1.66 18.24 -10.30
CA MET A 104 -2.69 17.87 -9.33
C MET A 104 -2.22 18.14 -7.89
N ALA A 105 -0.95 17.88 -7.59
CA ALA A 105 -0.34 18.19 -6.28
C ALA A 105 -0.48 19.66 -5.85
N ALA A 106 -0.56 20.58 -6.81
CA ALA A 106 -0.72 22.01 -6.59
C ALA A 106 -2.19 22.49 -6.69
N ASP A 107 -3.12 21.63 -7.11
CA ASP A 107 -4.55 21.94 -7.18
C ASP A 107 -5.22 21.62 -5.83
N ALA A 108 -5.87 22.62 -5.23
CA ALA A 108 -6.53 22.52 -3.94
C ALA A 108 -7.66 21.46 -3.90
N ARG A 109 -8.15 21.00 -5.06
CA ARG A 109 -9.21 19.99 -5.19
C ARG A 109 -8.69 18.56 -5.20
N PHE A 110 -7.38 18.32 -5.20
CA PHE A 110 -6.84 16.97 -5.37
C PHE A 110 -7.29 16.00 -4.25
N ASP A 111 -7.43 16.47 -3.01
CA ASP A 111 -7.97 15.66 -1.91
C ASP A 111 -9.45 15.32 -2.09
N SER A 112 -10.30 16.30 -2.46
CA SER A 112 -11.72 16.04 -2.69
C SER A 112 -11.97 15.17 -3.92
N ILE A 113 -11.20 15.35 -5.01
CA ILE A 113 -11.23 14.46 -6.18
C ILE A 113 -10.85 13.03 -5.80
N CYS A 114 -9.77 12.83 -5.01
CA CYS A 114 -9.41 11.49 -4.50
C CYS A 114 -10.56 10.87 -3.70
N GLN A 115 -11.16 11.62 -2.77
CA GLN A 115 -12.28 11.15 -1.95
C GLN A 115 -13.51 10.77 -2.81
N SER A 116 -13.90 11.61 -3.77
CA SER A 116 -15.00 11.34 -4.69
C SER A 116 -14.76 10.12 -5.59
N LEU A 117 -13.49 9.81 -5.90
CA LEU A 117 -13.07 8.60 -6.61
C LEU A 117 -12.87 7.38 -5.71
N ARG A 118 -13.12 7.50 -4.40
CA ARG A 118 -12.87 6.46 -3.38
C ARG A 118 -11.40 5.98 -3.38
N LEU A 119 -10.49 6.93 -3.58
CA LEU A 119 -9.04 6.74 -3.53
C LEU A 119 -8.45 7.45 -2.30
N GLN A 120 -7.34 6.90 -1.82
CA GLN A 120 -6.44 7.56 -0.86
C GLN A 120 -5.09 7.86 -1.53
N LYS A 121 -4.48 9.00 -1.19
CA LYS A 121 -3.10 9.35 -1.56
C LYS A 121 -2.18 9.31 -0.35
N ARG A 122 -1.00 8.71 -0.53
CA ARG A 122 0.10 8.68 0.46
C ARG A 122 1.39 9.19 -0.20
N GLY A 123 2.37 9.63 0.59
CA GLY A 123 3.70 9.92 0.08
C GLY A 123 4.46 8.66 -0.34
N THR A 124 5.59 8.84 -1.00
CA THR A 124 6.38 7.76 -1.61
C THR A 124 7.05 6.79 -0.62
N SER A 125 6.95 7.04 0.68
CA SER A 125 7.63 6.26 1.72
C SER A 125 6.70 5.78 2.83
N GLY A 126 5.37 5.80 2.61
CA GLY A 126 4.37 5.26 3.52
C GLY A 126 3.31 6.26 3.99
N GLU A 127 2.50 5.79 4.93
CA GLU A 127 1.19 6.35 5.33
C GLU A 127 1.17 7.82 5.77
N PHE A 128 2.29 8.31 6.31
CA PHE A 128 2.42 9.68 6.84
C PHE A 128 3.61 10.44 6.23
N THR A 129 4.07 10.04 5.03
CA THR A 129 5.24 10.64 4.39
C THR A 129 4.86 11.71 3.36
N GLU A 130 5.74 12.68 3.14
CA GLU A 130 5.56 13.67 2.06
C GLU A 130 5.85 13.06 0.68
N SER A 131 5.23 13.62 -0.35
CA SER A 131 5.46 13.25 -1.75
C SER A 131 6.79 13.83 -2.27
N ILE A 132 7.74 12.98 -2.66
CA ILE A 132 8.98 13.45 -3.27
C ILE A 132 8.73 13.76 -4.76
N GLY A 133 8.92 15.02 -5.17
CA GLY A 133 8.89 15.43 -6.58
C GLY A 133 7.53 15.30 -7.29
N GLY A 134 6.43 15.39 -6.53
CA GLY A 134 5.07 15.24 -7.03
C GLY A 134 4.68 13.80 -7.36
N VAL A 135 5.38 12.81 -6.80
CA VAL A 135 4.99 11.39 -6.89
C VAL A 135 4.16 11.01 -5.67
N TYR A 136 3.02 10.37 -5.89
CA TYR A 136 2.11 9.89 -4.84
C TYR A 136 1.83 8.39 -5.01
N ASP A 137 1.65 7.70 -3.89
CA ASP A 137 1.11 6.35 -3.83
C ASP A 137 -0.42 6.43 -3.75
N ILE A 138 -1.08 6.24 -4.89
CA ILE A 138 -2.53 6.31 -5.05
C ILE A 138 -3.11 4.90 -4.94
N SER A 139 -4.07 4.67 -4.04
CA SER A 139 -4.68 3.34 -3.80
C SER A 139 -6.18 3.41 -3.53
N ASN A 140 -6.87 2.27 -3.62
CA ASN A 140 -8.27 2.15 -3.19
C ASN A 140 -8.40 2.53 -1.71
N LEU A 141 -9.49 3.23 -1.38
CA LEU A 141 -9.90 3.52 0.00
C LEU A 141 -10.56 2.29 0.66
N ASP A 142 -11.46 1.62 -0.07
CA ASP A 142 -12.27 0.53 0.46
C ASP A 142 -11.53 -0.81 0.59
N ARG A 143 -11.93 -1.61 1.58
CA ARG A 143 -11.47 -3.01 1.81
C ARG A 143 -12.64 -3.99 1.97
N LEU A 144 -13.73 -3.56 2.60
CA LEU A 144 -14.95 -4.35 2.84
C LEU A 144 -16.13 -3.81 2.01
N GLY A 145 -17.05 -4.70 1.61
CA GLY A 145 -18.28 -4.33 0.89
C GLY A 145 -18.17 -4.29 -0.65
N SER A 146 -17.00 -4.63 -1.20
CA SER A 146 -16.72 -4.71 -2.63
C SER A 146 -15.73 -5.84 -2.90
N SER A 147 -15.75 -6.43 -4.11
CA SER A 147 -14.77 -7.47 -4.48
C SER A 147 -13.41 -6.91 -4.87
N GLU A 148 -12.40 -7.76 -4.87
CA GLU A 148 -11.03 -7.46 -5.28
C GLU A 148 -11.00 -6.85 -6.70
N VAL A 149 -11.81 -7.41 -7.61
CA VAL A 149 -11.95 -6.93 -8.99
C VAL A 149 -12.54 -5.52 -9.03
N GLN A 150 -13.57 -5.23 -8.22
CA GLN A 150 -14.17 -3.90 -8.15
C GLN A 150 -13.19 -2.87 -7.58
N GLN A 151 -12.42 -3.25 -6.54
CA GLN A 151 -11.41 -2.39 -5.93
C GLN A 151 -10.26 -2.07 -6.89
N VAL A 152 -9.76 -3.07 -7.62
CA VAL A 152 -8.73 -2.88 -8.66
C VAL A 152 -9.23 -2.01 -9.80
N GLN A 153 -10.47 -2.24 -10.27
CA GLN A 153 -11.08 -1.43 -11.31
C GLN A 153 -11.25 0.03 -10.87
N CYS A 154 -11.65 0.28 -9.62
CA CYS A 154 -11.74 1.61 -9.03
C CYS A 154 -10.39 2.37 -9.07
N VAL A 155 -9.28 1.69 -8.80
CA VAL A 155 -7.93 2.27 -8.92
C VAL A 155 -7.57 2.54 -10.38
N ILE A 156 -7.84 1.60 -11.29
CA ILE A 156 -7.56 1.77 -12.73
C ILE A 156 -8.30 3.00 -13.28
N ASP A 157 -9.60 3.13 -13.01
CA ASP A 157 -10.43 4.21 -13.54
C ASP A 157 -10.06 5.56 -12.91
N GLY A 158 -9.96 5.62 -11.59
CA GLY A 158 -9.64 6.86 -10.88
C GLY A 158 -8.23 7.37 -11.18
N VAL A 159 -7.23 6.50 -11.28
CA VAL A 159 -5.86 6.89 -11.69
C VAL A 159 -5.83 7.32 -13.15
N THR A 160 -6.59 6.66 -14.03
CA THR A 160 -6.70 7.07 -15.43
C THR A 160 -7.25 8.49 -15.54
N LEU A 161 -8.29 8.82 -14.75
CA LEU A 161 -8.84 10.18 -14.68
C LEU A 161 -7.82 11.19 -14.14
N LEU A 162 -7.13 10.89 -13.04
CA LEU A 162 -6.08 11.75 -12.47
C LEU A 162 -4.95 12.03 -13.48
N ILE A 163 -4.54 11.04 -14.28
CA ILE A 163 -3.55 11.22 -15.35
C ILE A 163 -4.08 12.09 -16.51
N GLN A 164 -5.38 12.05 -16.80
CA GLN A 164 -5.97 12.95 -17.80
C GLN A 164 -6.06 14.39 -17.28
N MET A 165 -6.45 14.57 -16.01
CA MET A 165 -6.47 15.88 -15.35
C MET A 165 -5.07 16.51 -15.28
N GLU A 166 -4.05 15.74 -14.87
CA GLU A 166 -2.64 16.18 -14.86
C GLU A 166 -2.22 16.72 -16.24
N LYS A 167 -2.52 15.99 -17.33
CA LYS A 167 -2.19 16.41 -18.69
C LYS A 167 -2.90 17.70 -19.12
N LYS A 168 -4.18 17.88 -18.75
CA LYS A 168 -4.88 19.15 -18.97
C LYS A 168 -4.16 20.31 -18.24
N LEU A 169 -3.82 20.13 -16.96
CA LEU A 169 -3.11 21.14 -16.17
C LEU A 169 -1.66 21.37 -16.64
N GLU A 170 -0.99 20.37 -17.24
CA GLU A 170 0.29 20.52 -17.94
C GLU A 170 0.16 21.44 -19.16
N ASN A 171 -0.94 21.34 -19.91
CA ASN A 171 -1.27 22.20 -21.05
C ASN A 171 -1.82 23.60 -20.64
N GLY A 172 -2.16 23.80 -19.37
CA GLY A 172 -2.84 25.01 -18.88
C GLY A 172 -4.36 25.04 -19.14
N GLU A 173 -4.96 23.88 -19.41
CA GLU A 173 -6.41 23.69 -19.58
C GLU A 173 -7.09 23.50 -18.20
N SER A 174 -8.37 23.87 -18.10
CA SER A 174 -9.14 23.60 -16.87
C SER A 174 -9.62 22.14 -16.80
N ILE A 175 -9.76 21.64 -15.57
CA ILE A 175 -10.28 20.32 -15.22
C ILE A 175 -11.69 20.37 -14.62
N ASP A 176 -12.36 21.52 -14.59
CA ASP A 176 -13.67 21.72 -13.94
C ASP A 176 -14.75 20.75 -14.48
N ASP A 177 -14.68 20.43 -15.77
CA ASP A 177 -15.55 19.48 -16.48
C ASP A 177 -15.30 18.01 -16.10
N MET A 178 -14.18 17.72 -15.42
CA MET A 178 -13.74 16.37 -15.07
C MET A 178 -13.93 16.05 -13.58
N VAL A 179 -14.25 17.02 -12.73
CA VAL A 179 -14.37 16.84 -11.27
C VAL A 179 -15.60 15.96 -10.94
N PRO A 180 -15.41 14.74 -10.39
CA PRO A 180 -16.54 13.89 -10.02
C PRO A 180 -17.41 14.55 -8.95
N GLY A 181 -18.73 14.47 -9.11
CA GLY A 181 -19.68 15.07 -8.16
C GLY A 181 -19.93 16.58 -8.33
N GLY A 182 -19.27 17.26 -9.27
CA GLY A 182 -19.64 18.63 -9.66
C GLY A 182 -19.36 19.71 -8.60
N ALA A 183 -18.37 19.50 -7.73
CA ALA A 183 -18.00 20.46 -6.70
C ALA A 183 -17.33 21.72 -7.28
N SER A 184 -18.11 22.80 -7.39
CA SER A 184 -17.58 24.17 -7.31
C SER A 184 -16.81 24.33 -5.99
N SER A 185 -15.80 25.20 -5.97
CA SER A 185 -14.93 25.41 -4.81
C SER A 185 -15.66 25.85 -3.54
N ALA A 186 -15.07 25.44 -2.41
CA ALA A 186 -15.33 25.85 -1.02
C ALA A 186 -16.49 25.16 -0.26
N GLU A 187 -16.14 24.15 0.53
CA GLU A 187 -16.70 23.97 1.87
C GLU A 187 -15.58 23.48 2.82
N GLU A 188 -15.36 24.16 3.95
CA GLU A 188 -14.30 23.83 4.91
C GLU A 188 -14.76 22.70 5.85
N THR A 189 -13.97 21.62 5.95
CA THR A 189 -14.19 20.60 6.98
C THR A 189 -13.80 21.16 8.36
N PRO A 190 -14.70 21.22 9.36
CA PRO A 190 -14.36 21.70 10.69
C PRO A 190 -13.43 20.71 11.41
N ALA A 191 -12.37 21.23 12.02
CA ALA A 191 -11.40 20.42 12.76
C ALA A 191 -12.01 19.80 14.02
N ALA A 192 -11.77 18.51 14.24
CA ALA A 192 -12.13 17.83 15.49
C ALA A 192 -11.27 18.37 16.66
N GLN A 193 -11.91 18.81 17.74
CA GLN A 193 -11.23 19.29 18.94
C GLN A 193 -10.68 18.11 19.78
N PRO A 194 -9.52 18.27 20.45
CA PRO A 194 -9.03 17.27 21.39
C PRO A 194 -9.78 17.36 22.74
N SER A 195 -10.19 16.22 23.28
CA SER A 195 -10.80 16.11 24.61
C SER A 195 -9.74 15.94 25.71
N GLU A 196 -9.74 16.83 26.70
CA GLU A 196 -8.88 16.73 27.89
C GLU A 196 -9.40 15.73 28.92
N SER A 197 -8.50 14.98 29.59
CA SER A 197 -8.74 14.50 30.97
C SER A 197 -7.46 14.01 31.68
N GLY A 198 -7.17 14.57 32.86
CA GLY A 198 -6.65 13.79 34.00
C GLY A 198 -5.13 13.77 34.30
N THR A 199 -4.66 14.71 35.14
CA THR A 199 -3.51 14.55 36.06
C THR A 199 -3.95 13.70 37.29
N ALA A 200 -3.11 13.09 38.15
CA ALA A 200 -1.66 13.07 38.43
C ALA A 200 -1.32 11.69 39.12
N PRO A 201 -0.16 11.41 39.80
CA PRO A 201 1.05 12.20 40.05
C PRO A 201 2.40 11.45 39.81
N SER A 202 3.50 12.06 40.25
CA SER A 202 4.90 11.73 39.93
C SER A 202 5.68 10.90 40.98
N ALA A 203 6.81 10.35 40.51
CA ALA A 203 8.11 10.12 41.19
C ALA A 203 8.49 8.67 41.57
N PRO A 204 9.80 8.35 41.76
CA PRO A 204 11.02 9.13 41.45
C PRO A 204 11.97 8.42 40.45
N ALA A 205 13.09 9.08 40.12
CA ALA A 205 14.11 8.56 39.20
C ALA A 205 15.03 7.51 39.85
N ALA A 206 15.51 6.56 39.03
CA ALA A 206 16.70 5.76 39.31
C ALA A 206 17.64 5.86 38.10
N THR A 207 18.85 6.35 38.35
CA THR A 207 19.96 6.38 37.39
C THR A 207 20.68 5.04 37.39
N GLU A 208 20.88 4.44 36.22
CA GLU A 208 21.97 3.50 36.02
C GLU A 208 22.47 3.55 34.57
N SER A 209 23.78 3.42 34.40
CA SER A 209 24.49 3.66 33.15
C SER A 209 25.29 2.42 32.76
N ASP A 210 25.11 1.92 31.53
CA ASP A 210 26.02 0.93 30.95
C ASP A 210 26.25 1.19 29.45
N PRO A 211 27.50 1.47 29.01
CA PRO A 211 27.78 1.84 27.63
C PRO A 211 28.33 0.67 26.80
N SER A 212 27.46 -0.07 26.10
CA SER A 212 27.87 -0.78 24.87
C SER A 212 26.75 -0.96 23.85
N ALA A 213 26.86 -0.26 22.72
CA ALA A 213 26.12 -0.56 21.50
C ALA A 213 27.06 -0.28 20.30
N PRO A 214 27.37 -1.27 19.45
CA PRO A 214 28.28 -1.07 18.33
C PRO A 214 27.63 -0.19 17.25
N ALA A 215 28.39 0.75 16.71
CA ALA A 215 27.92 1.66 15.66
C ALA A 215 27.54 0.90 14.38
N LYS A 216 26.40 1.28 13.78
CA LYS A 216 26.03 0.82 12.43
C LYS A 216 27.03 1.38 11.40
N PRO A 217 27.49 0.59 10.41
CA PRO A 217 28.31 1.11 9.32
C PRO A 217 27.60 2.20 8.53
N ALA A 218 28.34 3.20 8.05
CA ALA A 218 27.81 4.25 7.19
C ALA A 218 27.47 3.70 5.79
N GLU A 219 26.30 4.09 5.27
CA GLU A 219 25.84 3.70 3.93
C GLU A 219 26.46 4.64 2.87
N GLU A 220 26.97 4.07 1.77
CA GLU A 220 27.55 4.86 0.67
C GLU A 220 26.49 5.70 -0.07
N PRO A 221 26.83 6.90 -0.56
CA PRO A 221 25.88 7.74 -1.28
C PRO A 221 25.49 7.10 -2.63
N PRO A 222 24.19 7.04 -2.99
CA PRO A 222 23.75 6.37 -4.21
C PRO A 222 24.29 7.06 -5.48
N ALA A 223 24.81 6.24 -6.39
CA ALA A 223 25.43 6.71 -7.62
C ALA A 223 24.47 7.51 -8.52
N LYS A 224 24.97 8.63 -9.08
CA LYS A 224 24.21 9.47 -10.00
C LYS A 224 23.89 8.75 -11.31
N GLY A 225 22.61 8.72 -11.68
CA GLY A 225 22.20 8.70 -13.09
C GLY A 225 21.28 7.56 -13.51
N ARG A 226 19.98 7.88 -13.62
CA ARG A 226 19.11 7.53 -14.76
C ARG A 226 17.72 8.15 -14.52
N ASN A 227 17.19 8.87 -15.51
CA ASN A 227 15.79 9.30 -15.52
C ASN A 227 14.88 8.07 -15.75
N LYS A 228 14.66 7.28 -14.69
CA LYS A 228 13.63 6.24 -14.69
C LYS A 228 12.27 6.93 -14.65
N LYS A 229 11.38 6.59 -15.60
CA LYS A 229 9.94 6.85 -15.43
C LYS A 229 9.52 6.07 -14.18
N SER A 230 9.16 6.78 -13.11
CA SER A 230 9.13 6.23 -11.74
C SER A 230 7.79 5.62 -11.34
N SER A 231 6.98 5.18 -12.30
CA SER A 231 5.70 4.54 -12.02
C SER A 231 5.88 3.04 -11.81
N SER A 232 5.26 2.55 -10.75
CA SER A 232 5.13 1.12 -10.41
C SER A 232 3.70 0.85 -9.98
N CYS A 233 3.22 -0.36 -10.22
CA CYS A 233 1.94 -0.87 -9.75
C CYS A 233 2.15 -2.03 -8.78
N THR A 234 1.36 -2.07 -7.73
CA THR A 234 1.45 -3.02 -6.62
C THR A 234 0.05 -3.47 -6.20
N LEU A 235 -0.07 -4.75 -5.86
CA LEU A 235 -1.15 -5.31 -5.07
C LEU A 235 -0.55 -5.90 -3.80
N ILE A 236 -1.20 -5.66 -2.67
CA ILE A 236 -0.96 -6.27 -1.35
C ILE A 236 -2.31 -6.86 -0.89
#